data_AF-A0A1J3GZQ7-F1
#
_entry.id   AF-A0A1J3GZQ7-F1
#
_cell.length_a   1.000
_cell.length_b   1.000
_cell.length_c   1.000
_cell.angle_alpha   90.00
_cell.angle_beta   90.00
_cell.angle_gamma   90.00
#
_symmetry.space_group_name_H-M   'P 1'
#
loop_
_entity.id
_entity.type
_entity.pdbx_description
1 polymer ?
#
loop_
_entity_poly.entity_id
_entity_poly.type
_entity_poly.pdbx_seq_one_letter_code
_entity_poly.pdbx_strand_id
1 'polypeptide(L)' 'NDLPYHHLSFLDQLAPPIFMPFIFFYPNKTKLSDRERSDHIKSSLSEILNLFYPLAGRIKDSGDVVVCNNVGVCFVE' A
#
# COMPACT_ATOMS: atom_id res chain seq x y z
N ASN A 1 5.30 -8.44 21.68
CA ASN A 1 5.40 -8.44 20.21
C ASN A 1 5.71 -7.03 19.77
N ASP A 2 6.99 -6.70 19.60
CA ASP A 2 7.38 -5.41 19.06
C ASP A 2 6.91 -5.34 17.61
N LEU A 3 6.04 -4.37 17.31
CA LEU A 3 5.68 -4.06 15.93
C LEU A 3 6.94 -3.49 15.26
N PRO A 4 7.35 -4.00 14.08
CA PRO A 4 8.49 -3.44 13.39
C PRO A 4 8.21 -1.99 13.01
N TYR A 5 9.19 -1.13 13.24
CA TYR A 5 9.14 0.27 12.84
C TYR A 5 10.00 0.45 11.60
N HIS A 6 9.46 1.13 10.58
CA HIS A 6 10.24 1.54 9.42
C HIS A 6 10.57 3.03 9.55
N HIS A 7 11.85 3.34 9.80
CA HIS A 7 12.33 4.70 9.96
C HIS A 7 12.45 5.40 8.59
N LEU A 8 11.82 6.56 8.48
CA LEU A 8 11.90 7.41 7.31
C LEU A 8 13.23 8.16 7.29
N SER A 9 13.88 8.16 6.13
CA SER A 9 15.17 8.82 5.95
C SER A 9 15.03 10.35 6.05
N PHE A 10 16.16 11.04 6.10
CA PHE A 10 16.17 12.50 6.05
C PHE A 10 15.49 13.06 4.79
N LEU A 11 15.64 12.40 3.63
CA LEU A 11 14.99 12.82 2.39
C LEU A 11 13.46 12.64 2.45
N ASP A 12 12.99 11.57 3.09
CA ASP A 12 11.56 11.31 3.27
C ASP A 12 10.92 12.37 4.18
N GLN A 13 11.64 12.80 5.23
CA GLN A 13 11.17 13.85 6.15
C GLN A 13 11.18 15.26 5.53
N LEU A 14 12.05 15.50 4.53
CA LEU A 14 12.05 16.74 3.76
C LEU A 14 10.98 16.78 2.67
N ALA A 15 10.53 15.61 2.20
CA ALA A 15 9.53 15.53 1.15
C ALA A 15 8.17 16.08 1.65
N PRO A 16 7.39 16.74 0.79
CA PRO A 16 6.03 17.14 1.15
C PRO A 16 5.19 15.90 1.53
N PRO A 17 4.40 15.95 2.61
CA PRO A 17 3.56 14.83 3.04
C PRO A 17 2.30 14.73 2.16
N ILE A 18 2.48 14.43 0.89
CA ILE A 18 1.42 14.34 -0.12
C ILE A 18 1.25 12.90 -0.60
N PHE A 19 0.01 12.51 -0.89
CA PHE A 19 -0.25 11.29 -1.64
C PHE A 19 0.08 11.53 -3.11
N MET A 20 0.85 10.63 -3.73
CA MET A 20 1.12 10.67 -5.17
C MET A 20 0.02 9.91 -5.93
N PRO A 21 -0.89 10.59 -6.64
CA PRO A 21 -1.97 9.92 -7.35
C PRO A 21 -1.46 9.32 -8.66
N PHE A 22 -1.80 8.06 -8.92
CA PHE A 22 -1.55 7.38 -10.20
C PHE A 22 -2.85 6.79 -10.76
N ILE A 23 -3.03 6.87 -12.08
CA ILE A 23 -4.18 6.31 -12.79
C ILE A 23 -3.66 5.54 -14.00
N PHE A 24 -4.10 4.28 -14.15
CA PHE A 24 -3.71 3.40 -15.24
C PHE A 24 -4.95 2.88 -15.98
N PHE A 25 -4.95 2.97 -17.31
CA PHE A 25 -6.02 2.46 -18.17
C PHE A 25 -5.57 1.21 -18.93
N TYR A 26 -6.36 0.14 -18.85
CA TYR A 26 -6.06 -1.12 -19.52
C TYR A 26 -7.17 -1.49 -20.50
N PRO A 27 -6.84 -1.94 -21.73
CA PRO A 27 -7.83 -2.43 -22.67
C PRO A 27 -8.43 -3.75 -22.19
N ASN A 28 -9.73 -3.97 -22.44
CA ASN A 28 -10.40 -5.20 -22.10
C ASN A 28 -9.98 -6.34 -23.05
N LYS A 29 -8.90 -7.04 -22.70
CA LYS A 29 -8.31 -8.15 -23.48
C LYS A 29 -8.61 -9.53 -22.89
N THR A 30 -9.19 -9.59 -21.70
CA THR A 30 -9.49 -10.85 -21.01
C THR A 30 -10.99 -11.09 -20.99
N LYS A 31 -11.42 -12.35 -20.79
CA LYS A 31 -12.84 -12.68 -20.61
C LYS A 31 -13.25 -12.71 -19.13
N LEU A 32 -12.43 -12.14 -18.25
CA LEU A 32 -12.69 -12.14 -16.82
C LEU A 32 -13.85 -11.19 -16.50
N SER A 33 -14.76 -11.64 -15.64
CA SER A 33 -15.72 -10.77 -14.99
C SER A 33 -15.03 -9.72 -14.13
N ASP A 34 -15.73 -8.63 -13.81
CA ASP A 34 -15.23 -7.58 -12.91
C ASP A 34 -14.85 -8.16 -11.55
N ARG A 35 -15.67 -9.08 -11.03
CA ARG A 35 -15.40 -9.80 -9.77
C ARG A 35 -14.10 -10.61 -9.83
N GLU A 36 -13.89 -11.42 -10.88
CA GLU A 36 -12.67 -12.22 -11.01
C GLU A 36 -11.43 -11.34 -11.11
N ARG A 37 -11.52 -10.21 -11.82
CA ARG A 37 -10.44 -9.21 -11.87
C ARG A 37 -10.16 -8.61 -10.50
N SER A 38 -11.19 -8.19 -9.78
CA SER A 38 -11.05 -7.60 -8.46
C SER A 38 -10.47 -8.59 -7.45
N ASP A 39 -10.97 -9.82 -7.43
CA ASP A 39 -10.48 -10.88 -6.55
C ASP A 39 -9.00 -11.20 -6.84
N HIS A 40 -8.60 -11.23 -8.13
CA HIS A 40 -7.20 -11.40 -8.51
C HIS A 40 -6.30 -10.25 -8.02
N ILE A 41 -6.75 -9.00 -8.16
CA ILE A 41 -5.99 -7.84 -7.69
C ILE A 41 -5.89 -7.85 -6.17
N LYS A 42 -6.99 -8.10 -5.45
CA LYS A 42 -6.99 -8.19 -3.96
C LYS A 42 -6.04 -9.29 -3.47
N SER A 43 -6.07 -10.47 -4.10
CA SER A 43 -5.20 -11.60 -3.74
C SER A 43 -3.72 -11.27 -3.95
N SER A 44 -3.35 -10.82 -5.15
CA SER A 44 -1.96 -10.46 -5.47
C SER A 44 -1.46 -9.27 -4.62
N LEU A 45 -2.33 -8.30 -4.33
CA LEU A 45 -2.02 -7.19 -3.42
C LEU A 45 -1.75 -7.68 -1.99
N SER A 46 -2.56 -8.60 -1.48
CA SER A 46 -2.34 -9.21 -0.16
C SER A 46 -1.03 -9.98 -0.11
N GLU A 47 -0.67 -10.70 -1.17
CA GLU A 47 0.60 -11.44 -1.26
C GLU A 47 1.80 -10.50 -1.22
N ILE A 48 1.81 -9.47 -2.09
CA ILE A 48 2.94 -8.55 -2.22
C ILE A 48 3.12 -7.66 -0.99
N LEU A 49 2.04 -7.32 -0.27
CA LEU A 49 2.12 -6.56 0.98
C LEU A 49 2.84 -7.31 2.10
N ASN A 50 3.01 -8.64 2.04
CA ASN A 50 3.88 -9.35 2.99
C ASN A 50 5.36 -8.96 2.78
N LEU A 51 5.77 -8.71 1.54
CA LEU A 51 7.13 -8.28 1.20
C LEU A 51 7.29 -6.77 1.38
N PHE A 52 6.25 -6.00 1.07
CA PHE A 52 6.19 -4.53 1.24
C PHE A 52 5.39 -4.14 2.48
N TYR A 53 5.62 -4.83 3.59
CA TYR A 53 4.85 -4.69 4.82
C TYR A 53 4.75 -3.27 5.40
N PRO A 54 5.72 -2.33 5.22
CA PRO A 54 5.52 -0.95 5.67
C PRO A 54 4.33 -0.27 4.98
N LEU A 55 4.00 -0.62 3.74
CA LEU A 55 2.86 -0.05 3.01
C LEU A 55 1.50 -0.43 3.61
N ALA A 56 1.44 -1.51 4.39
CA ALA A 56 0.25 -1.91 5.16
C ALA A 56 0.19 -1.24 6.55
N GLY A 57 1.17 -0.40 6.90
CA GLY A 57 1.28 0.28 8.18
C GLY A 57 0.63 1.66 8.22
N ARG A 58 0.95 2.45 9.25
CA ARG A 58 0.52 3.86 9.38
C ARG A 58 1.71 4.74 9.74
N ILE A 59 1.83 5.90 9.09
CA ILE A 59 2.79 6.93 9.49
C ILE A 59 2.39 7.44 10.88
N LYS A 60 3.35 7.46 11.81
CA LYS A 60 3.16 8.02 13.15
C LYS A 60 3.00 9.54 13.06
N ASP A 61 2.27 10.14 13.99
CA ASP A 61 2.04 11.60 14.02
C ASP A 61 3.34 12.45 14.00
N SER A 62 4.46 11.89 14.50
CA SER A 62 5.78 12.52 14.44
C SER A 62 6.38 12.60 13.02
N GLY A 63 5.84 11.86 12.06
CA GLY A 63 6.22 11.91 10.64
C GLY A 63 7.57 11.27 10.30
N ASP A 64 8.24 10.65 11.26
CA ASP A 64 9.59 10.08 11.14
C ASP A 64 9.60 8.55 11.00
N VAL A 65 8.46 7.90 11.23
CA VAL A 65 8.35 6.43 11.31
C VAL A 65 7.02 5.96 10.75
N VAL A 66 7.05 4.84 10.03
CA VAL A 66 5.88 4.01 9.74
C VAL A 66 5.78 2.89 10.78
N VAL A 67 4.65 2.82 11.47
CA VAL A 67 4.30 1.71 12.37
C VAL A 67 3.76 0.57 11.51
N CYS A 68 4.52 -0.53 11.39
CA CYS A 68 4.14 -1.68 10.57
C CYS A 68 3.15 -2.59 11.32
N ASN A 69 1.94 -2.09 11.53
CA ASN A 69 0.87 -2.71 12.32
C ASN A 69 -0.12 -3.55 11.50
N ASN A 70 0.14 -3.78 10.21
CA ASN A 70 -0.69 -4.58 9.32
C ASN A 70 -2.17 -4.16 9.29
N VAL A 71 -2.48 -2.89 9.53
CA VAL A 71 -3.85 -2.36 9.40
C VAL A 71 -4.35 -2.49 7.96
N GLY A 72 -3.43 -2.57 6.99
CA GLY A 72 -3.73 -2.83 5.59
C GLY A 72 -4.00 -1.56 4.80
N VAL A 73 -4.38 -1.76 3.54
CA VAL A 73 -4.62 -0.70 2.55
C VAL A 73 -6.10 -0.65 2.16
N CYS A 74 -6.58 0.52 1.77
CA CYS A 74 -7.94 0.67 1.25
C CYS A 74 -8.00 0.17 -0.19
N PHE A 75 -8.96 -0.70 -0.49
CA PHE A 75 -9.28 -1.16 -1.85
C PHE A 75 -10.72 -0.79 -2.16
N VAL A 76 -10.95 -0.07 -3.26
CA VAL A 76 -12.28 0.37 -3.72
C VAL A 76 -12.53 -0.25 -5.10
N GLU A 77 -13.72 -0.81 -5.28
CA GLU A 77 -14.19 -1.46 -6.52
C GLU A 77 -15.44 -0.77 -7.06
#